data_AF-A0A963N0Y6-F1
#
_entry.id   AF-A0A963N0Y6-F1
#
_cell.length_a   1.000
_cell.length_b   1.000
_cell.length_c   1.000
_cell.angle_alpha   90.00
_cell.angle_beta   90.00
_cell.angle_gamma   90.00
#
_symmetry.space_group_name_H-M   'P 1'
#
loop_
_entity.id
_entity.type
_entity.pdbx_description
1 polymer ?
#
loop_
_entity_poly.entity_id
_entity_poly.type
_entity_poly.pdbx_seq_one_letter_code
_entity_poly.pdbx_strand_id
1 'polypeptide(L)'
;PMVALLEARLGAPVEYVPVTDYGAAVQALVAGKVDFAWLGGFTHVQARTMADVVPLVMRDIDREFHSVFIANVDSGVAQIADLKGKTFAFGSKSSTSGHLMPRHFLIQEHGIDPDRDFDGAPVYSGAHDATAVMVASGKVDAGALNEQVWDRVLAEGTIDPAKVVVIWTTPAFVDYTWTARAAVPEDTRA
;
A
#
# COMPACT_ATOMS: atom_id res chain seq x y z
N PRO A 1 -14.39 4.43 -19.41
CA PRO A 1 -15.28 4.16 -18.25
C PRO A 1 -14.89 4.78 -16.88
N MET A 2 -13.83 5.59 -16.75
CA MET A 2 -13.72 6.56 -15.63
C MET A 2 -13.47 7.94 -16.22
N VAL A 3 -12.49 8.03 -17.13
CA VAL A 3 -12.23 9.20 -17.99
C VAL A 3 -13.52 9.75 -18.60
N ALA A 4 -14.23 8.98 -19.43
CA ALA A 4 -15.47 9.45 -20.07
C ALA A 4 -16.57 9.89 -19.06
N LEU A 5 -16.63 9.29 -17.87
CA LEU A 5 -17.57 9.72 -16.83
C LEU A 5 -17.15 11.09 -16.26
N LEU A 6 -15.86 11.25 -15.97
CA LEU A 6 -15.30 12.51 -15.48
C LEU A 6 -15.40 13.61 -16.53
N GLU A 7 -15.12 13.33 -17.80
CA GLU A 7 -15.28 14.29 -18.91
C GLU A 7 -16.71 14.81 -19.00
N ALA A 8 -17.70 13.91 -18.96
CA ALA A 8 -19.10 14.27 -19.01
C ALA A 8 -19.55 15.09 -17.78
N ARG A 9 -18.95 14.86 -16.61
CA ARG A 9 -19.27 15.57 -15.36
C ARG A 9 -18.58 16.92 -15.23
N LEU A 10 -17.32 16.99 -15.66
CA LEU A 10 -16.48 18.19 -15.57
C LEU A 10 -16.67 19.13 -16.76
N GLY A 11 -17.20 18.62 -17.88
CA GLY A 11 -17.31 19.41 -19.12
C GLY A 11 -15.95 19.77 -19.73
N ALA A 12 -14.90 19.02 -19.39
CA ALA A 12 -13.52 19.25 -19.81
C ALA A 12 -12.86 17.92 -20.22
N PRO A 13 -11.84 17.94 -21.10
CA PRO A 13 -11.06 16.75 -21.43
C PRO A 13 -10.38 16.19 -20.18
N VAL A 14 -10.36 14.86 -20.05
CA VAL A 14 -9.69 14.17 -18.95
C VAL A 14 -8.70 13.18 -19.52
N GLU A 15 -7.46 13.25 -19.06
CA GLU A 15 -6.40 12.33 -19.45
C GLU A 15 -6.03 11.42 -18.28
N TYR A 16 -6.01 10.11 -18.51
CA TYR A 16 -5.42 9.17 -17.56
C TYR A 16 -3.93 9.04 -17.82
N VAL A 17 -3.13 9.40 -16.83
CA VAL A 17 -1.66 9.29 -16.89
C VAL A 17 -1.23 8.11 -16.02
N PRO A 18 -0.77 6.98 -16.60
CA PRO A 18 -0.23 5.88 -15.82
C PRO A 18 1.10 6.30 -15.19
N VAL A 19 1.33 5.85 -13.95
CA VAL A 19 2.59 6.04 -13.23
C VAL A 19 3.21 4.69 -12.89
N THR A 20 4.53 4.66 -12.78
CA THR A 20 5.30 3.41 -12.59
C THR A 20 5.24 2.89 -11.17
N ASP A 21 5.10 3.79 -10.19
CA ASP A 21 5.07 3.46 -8.76
C ASP A 21 4.50 4.64 -7.93
N TYR A 22 4.39 4.40 -6.63
CA TYR A 22 3.91 5.38 -5.64
C TYR A 22 4.71 6.68 -5.61
N GLY A 23 6.04 6.61 -5.71
CA GLY A 23 6.90 7.79 -5.71
C GLY A 23 6.70 8.61 -7.00
N ALA A 24 6.57 7.94 -8.14
CA ALA A 24 6.25 8.59 -9.41
C ALA A 24 4.90 9.30 -9.38
N ALA A 25 3.88 8.72 -8.72
CA ALA A 25 2.59 9.38 -8.47
C ALA A 25 2.74 10.68 -7.68
N VAL A 26 3.49 10.65 -6.57
CA VAL A 26 3.77 11.84 -5.75
C VAL A 26 4.47 12.91 -6.59
N GLN A 27 5.52 12.54 -7.32
CA GLN A 27 6.28 13.50 -8.14
C GLN A 27 5.45 14.07 -9.30
N ALA A 28 4.59 13.27 -9.92
CA ALA A 28 3.71 13.75 -10.98
C ALA A 28 2.74 14.82 -10.45
N LEU A 29 2.13 14.60 -9.28
CA LEU A 29 1.22 15.56 -8.65
C LEU A 29 1.98 16.83 -8.22
N VAL A 30 3.10 16.68 -7.52
CA VAL A 30 3.92 17.80 -7.03
C VAL A 30 4.45 18.66 -8.18
N ALA A 31 4.88 18.04 -9.28
CA ALA A 31 5.39 18.74 -10.46
C ALA A 31 4.29 19.34 -11.36
N GLY A 32 3.01 19.20 -11.00
CA GLY A 32 1.90 19.69 -11.83
C GLY A 32 1.71 18.95 -13.14
N LYS A 33 2.24 17.72 -13.26
CA LYS A 33 2.03 16.85 -14.43
C LYS A 33 0.67 16.18 -14.41
N VAL A 34 0.07 16.02 -13.24
CA VAL A 34 -1.32 15.60 -13.04
C VAL A 34 -2.00 16.54 -12.06
N ASP A 35 -3.31 16.69 -12.21
CA ASP A 35 -4.14 17.53 -11.34
C ASP A 35 -4.67 16.76 -10.12
N PHE A 36 -4.90 15.46 -10.30
CA PHE A 36 -5.44 14.54 -9.30
C PHE A 36 -4.60 13.27 -9.25
N ALA A 37 -4.41 12.71 -8.06
CA ALA A 37 -3.79 11.42 -7.86
C ALA A 37 -4.49 10.63 -6.75
N TRP A 38 -4.65 9.33 -6.94
CA TRP A 38 -5.09 8.41 -5.91
C TRP A 38 -3.87 7.96 -5.11
N LEU A 39 -3.74 8.49 -3.89
CA LEU A 39 -2.56 8.33 -3.05
C LEU A 39 -2.94 7.56 -1.79
N GLY A 40 -2.05 6.68 -1.32
CA GLY A 40 -2.11 6.18 0.06
C GLY A 40 -1.80 7.30 1.07
N GLY A 41 -2.16 7.09 2.33
CA GLY A 41 -1.96 8.06 3.41
C GLY A 41 -0.52 8.56 3.52
N PHE A 42 0.48 7.67 3.41
CA PHE A 42 1.89 8.07 3.44
C PHE A 42 2.26 8.93 2.23
N THR A 43 1.88 8.51 1.02
CA THR A 43 2.15 9.29 -0.20
C THR A 43 1.43 10.64 -0.22
N HIS A 44 0.24 10.74 0.38
CA HIS A 44 -0.45 12.02 0.54
C HIS A 44 0.35 12.95 1.47
N VAL A 45 0.82 12.45 2.61
CA VAL A 45 1.70 13.22 3.51
C VAL A 45 2.99 13.65 2.80
N GLN A 46 3.62 12.75 2.03
CA GLN A 46 4.80 13.08 1.22
C GLN A 46 4.51 14.19 0.20
N ALA A 47 3.38 14.14 -0.50
CA ALA A 47 3.02 15.20 -1.44
C ALA A 47 2.81 16.54 -0.71
N ARG A 48 2.14 16.52 0.45
CA ARG A 48 1.86 17.71 1.26
C ARG A 48 3.11 18.37 1.85
N THR A 49 4.20 17.63 2.06
CA THR A 49 5.47 18.25 2.48
C THR A 49 6.22 18.92 1.33
N MET A 50 5.85 18.65 0.07
CA MET A 50 6.54 19.15 -1.11
C MET A 50 5.72 20.18 -1.90
N ALA A 51 4.39 20.14 -1.81
CA ALA A 51 3.49 21.04 -2.51
C ALA A 51 2.18 21.25 -1.74
N ASP A 52 1.44 22.29 -2.11
CA ASP A 52 0.09 22.51 -1.61
C ASP A 52 -0.90 21.58 -2.33
N VAL A 53 -1.38 20.58 -1.59
CA VAL A 53 -2.30 19.55 -2.07
C VAL A 53 -3.42 19.34 -1.08
N VAL A 54 -4.59 18.99 -1.59
CA VAL A 54 -5.83 18.88 -0.83
C VAL A 54 -6.41 17.48 -0.98
N PRO A 55 -6.65 16.75 0.13
CA PRO A 55 -7.41 15.50 0.07
C PRO A 55 -8.88 15.82 -0.23
N LEU A 56 -9.48 15.10 -1.17
CA LEU A 56 -10.85 15.35 -1.63
C LEU A 56 -11.83 14.32 -1.05
N VAL A 57 -11.60 13.06 -1.40
CA VAL A 57 -12.53 11.97 -1.10
C VAL A 57 -11.77 10.67 -0.91
N MET A 58 -12.28 9.86 0.01
CA MET A 58 -11.84 8.49 0.26
C MET A 58 -13.04 7.56 0.16
N ARG A 59 -12.79 6.27 -0.07
CA ARG A 59 -13.86 5.25 -0.05
C ARG A 59 -14.17 4.92 1.41
N ASP A 60 -15.34 4.36 1.68
CA ASP A 60 -15.70 3.94 3.05
C ASP A 60 -14.69 2.93 3.62
N ILE A 61 -14.22 2.00 2.79
CA ILE A 61 -13.19 1.01 3.17
C ILE A 61 -11.84 1.64 3.53
N ASP A 62 -11.52 2.84 3.03
CA ASP A 62 -10.25 3.50 3.32
C ASP A 62 -10.24 4.17 4.70
N ARG A 63 -11.40 4.25 5.38
CA ARG A 63 -11.53 4.76 6.75
C ARG A 63 -11.09 3.74 7.80
N GLU A 64 -11.30 2.46 7.51
CA GLU A 64 -10.96 1.32 8.36
C GLU A 64 -10.17 0.32 7.52
N PHE A 65 -8.98 0.75 7.09
CA PHE A 65 -8.13 -0.01 6.21
C PHE A 65 -7.19 -0.92 7.01
N HIS A 66 -6.88 -2.10 6.47
CA HIS A 66 -6.06 -3.11 7.14
C HIS A 66 -4.91 -3.61 6.26
N SER A 67 -3.82 -3.99 6.92
CA SER A 67 -2.75 -4.80 6.34
C SER A 67 -2.80 -6.20 6.91
N VAL A 68 -2.51 -7.19 6.08
CA VAL A 68 -2.34 -8.58 6.52
C VAL A 68 -0.86 -8.93 6.51
N PHE A 69 -0.45 -9.66 7.56
CA PHE A 69 0.84 -10.32 7.64
C PHE A 69 0.64 -11.77 7.22
N ILE A 70 1.43 -12.18 6.25
CA ILE A 70 1.37 -13.52 5.67
C ILE A 70 2.71 -14.23 5.87
N ALA A 71 2.66 -15.55 6.01
CA ALA A 71 3.83 -16.41 6.11
C ALA A 71 3.70 -17.60 5.18
N ASN A 72 4.84 -18.07 4.67
CA ASN A 72 4.93 -19.35 3.99
C ASN A 72 4.68 -20.47 5.00
N VAL A 73 3.86 -21.47 4.65
CA VAL A 73 3.53 -22.58 5.55
C VAL A 73 4.75 -23.39 5.99
N ASP A 74 5.82 -23.44 5.17
CA ASP A 74 7.05 -24.18 5.46
C ASP A 74 8.07 -23.37 6.28
N SER A 75 7.80 -22.08 6.54
CA SER A 75 8.73 -21.18 7.27
C SER A 75 8.78 -21.44 8.78
N GLY A 76 7.79 -22.15 9.32
CA GLY A 76 7.59 -22.33 10.76
C GLY A 76 7.11 -21.07 11.49
N VAL A 77 6.66 -20.04 10.77
CA VAL A 77 6.06 -18.81 11.34
C VAL A 77 4.55 -18.99 11.44
N ALA A 78 4.01 -18.98 12.67
CA ALA A 78 2.56 -19.11 12.91
C ALA A 78 1.94 -17.83 13.49
N GLN A 79 2.76 -16.93 14.05
CA GLN A 79 2.34 -15.69 14.69
C GLN A 79 3.44 -14.62 14.58
N ILE A 80 3.11 -13.37 14.87
CA ILE A 80 4.05 -12.23 14.78
C ILE A 80 5.33 -12.44 15.63
N ALA A 81 5.21 -13.08 16.80
CA ALA A 81 6.36 -13.34 17.66
C ALA A 81 7.44 -14.22 17.01
N ASP A 82 7.06 -15.05 16.03
CA ASP A 82 7.96 -15.98 15.34
C ASP A 82 8.75 -15.30 14.21
N LEU A 83 8.48 -14.02 13.90
CA LEU A 83 9.14 -13.28 12.83
C LEU A 83 10.60 -12.92 13.16
N LYS A 84 11.01 -12.96 14.43
CA LYS A 84 12.40 -12.67 14.81
C LYS A 84 13.35 -13.70 14.21
N GLY A 85 14.39 -13.25 13.53
CA GLY A 85 15.35 -14.10 12.82
C GLY A 85 14.79 -14.73 11.55
N LYS A 86 13.69 -14.20 11.00
CA LYS A 86 13.12 -14.63 9.71
C LYS A 86 13.39 -13.59 8.62
N THR A 87 13.38 -14.06 7.38
CA THR A 87 13.43 -13.17 6.22
C THR A 87 12.04 -12.55 5.97
N PHE A 88 11.99 -11.25 5.69
CA PHE A 88 10.72 -10.52 5.59
C PHE A 88 10.67 -9.62 4.36
N ALA A 89 9.53 -9.58 3.67
CA ALA A 89 9.25 -8.64 2.60
C ALA A 89 8.17 -7.61 2.95
N PHE A 90 8.53 -6.33 2.83
CA PHE A 90 7.56 -5.26 2.65
C PHE A 90 7.22 -5.09 1.16
N GLY A 91 6.13 -4.35 0.90
CA GLY A 91 5.77 -3.85 -0.43
C GLY A 91 6.72 -2.76 -0.94
N SER A 92 6.15 -1.69 -1.52
CA SER A 92 6.93 -0.50 -1.88
C SER A 92 7.35 0.29 -0.62
N LYS A 93 8.54 0.90 -0.65
CA LYS A 93 9.02 1.81 0.40
C LYS A 93 8.07 2.98 0.67
N SER A 94 7.36 3.46 -0.36
CA SER A 94 6.40 4.56 -0.23
C SER A 94 4.97 4.07 0.06
N SER A 95 4.76 2.76 0.26
CA SER A 95 3.43 2.23 0.56
C SER A 95 3.04 2.47 2.03
N THR A 96 1.82 2.94 2.26
CA THR A 96 1.23 3.00 3.60
C THR A 96 1.00 1.59 4.16
N SER A 97 0.14 0.82 3.49
CA SER A 97 -0.33 -0.50 3.93
C SER A 97 0.64 -1.65 3.60
N GLY A 98 1.59 -1.45 2.70
CA GLY A 98 2.62 -2.44 2.39
C GLY A 98 3.92 -2.25 3.14
N HIS A 99 4.11 -1.11 3.83
CA HIS A 99 5.37 -0.80 4.50
C HIS A 99 5.18 0.04 5.77
N LEU A 100 4.76 1.31 5.66
CA LEU A 100 4.82 2.24 6.80
C LEU A 100 4.00 1.75 8.00
N MET A 101 2.74 1.36 7.78
CA MET A 101 1.85 0.91 8.86
C MET A 101 2.26 -0.48 9.38
N PRO A 102 2.52 -1.50 8.54
CA PRO A 102 3.09 -2.76 9.01
C PRO A 102 4.36 -2.59 9.87
N ARG A 103 5.30 -1.75 9.43
CA ARG A 103 6.52 -1.43 10.19
C ARG A 103 6.19 -0.76 11.52
N HIS A 104 5.27 0.21 11.52
CA HIS A 104 4.82 0.87 12.74
C HIS A 104 4.29 -0.13 13.77
N PHE A 105 3.38 -1.02 13.36
CA PHE A 105 2.77 -2.00 14.25
C PHE A 105 3.77 -3.05 14.77
N LEU A 106 4.69 -3.53 13.93
CA LEU A 106 5.77 -4.41 14.39
C LEU A 106 6.57 -3.78 15.55
N ILE A 107 6.91 -2.50 15.41
CA ILE A 107 7.72 -1.79 16.42
C ILE A 107 6.89 -1.47 17.66
N GLN A 108 5.72 -0.86 17.48
CA GLN A 108 4.94 -0.28 18.59
C GLN A 108 4.14 -1.33 19.37
N GLU A 109 3.58 -2.33 18.70
CA GLU A 109 2.71 -3.33 19.35
C GLU A 109 3.46 -4.62 19.68
N HIS A 110 4.47 -4.96 18.90
CA HIS A 110 5.17 -6.25 19.04
C HIS A 110 6.64 -6.12 19.48
N GLY A 111 7.18 -4.90 19.55
CA GLY A 111 8.58 -4.69 19.93
C GLY A 111 9.57 -5.40 19.01
N ILE A 112 9.21 -5.57 17.73
CA ILE A 112 10.03 -6.14 16.68
C ILE A 112 10.52 -4.98 15.82
N ASP A 113 11.83 -4.75 15.83
CA ASP A 113 12.48 -3.80 14.93
C ASP A 113 12.89 -4.51 13.64
N PRO A 114 12.26 -4.22 12.48
CA PRO A 114 12.56 -4.91 11.23
C PRO A 114 14.01 -4.77 10.76
N ASP A 115 14.72 -3.72 11.18
CA ASP A 115 16.09 -3.48 10.74
C ASP A 115 17.12 -4.21 11.63
N ARG A 116 16.70 -4.72 12.80
CA ARG A 116 17.58 -5.40 13.76
C ARG A 116 17.20 -6.85 14.02
N ASP A 117 15.90 -7.12 14.09
CA ASP A 117 15.39 -8.37 14.66
C ASP A 117 15.06 -9.43 13.59
N PHE A 118 15.15 -9.09 12.29
CA PHE A 118 14.99 -10.02 11.18
C PHE A 118 16.32 -10.64 10.72
N ASP A 119 16.24 -11.71 9.93
CA ASP A 119 17.42 -12.28 9.26
C ASP A 119 17.83 -11.40 8.07
N GLY A 120 18.61 -10.37 8.39
CA GLY A 120 19.03 -9.34 7.44
C GLY A 120 17.99 -8.24 7.24
N ALA A 121 18.31 -7.31 6.34
CA ALA A 121 17.44 -6.17 6.08
C ALA A 121 16.16 -6.61 5.33
N PRO A 122 14.99 -6.03 5.65
CA PRO A 122 13.75 -6.33 4.94
C PRO A 122 13.89 -6.10 3.44
N VAL A 123 13.36 -7.03 2.64
CA VAL A 123 13.27 -6.89 1.19
C VAL A 123 12.07 -6.01 0.86
N TYR A 124 12.18 -5.21 -0.21
CA TYR A 124 11.07 -4.44 -0.76
C TYR A 124 10.68 -5.03 -2.10
N SER A 125 9.50 -5.63 -2.17
CA SER A 125 8.99 -6.29 -3.39
C SER A 125 8.56 -5.28 -4.46
N GLY A 126 8.27 -4.04 -4.05
CA GLY A 126 7.76 -2.97 -4.92
C GLY A 126 6.25 -2.97 -5.12
N ALA A 127 5.56 -4.10 -4.90
CA ALA A 127 4.11 -4.23 -5.11
C ALA A 127 3.48 -5.29 -4.19
N HIS A 128 2.18 -5.17 -3.91
CA HIS A 128 1.50 -6.05 -2.95
C HIS A 128 1.40 -7.51 -3.43
N ASP A 129 1.04 -7.71 -4.70
CA ASP A 129 1.02 -9.02 -5.35
C ASP A 129 2.42 -9.65 -5.39
N ALA A 130 3.45 -8.84 -5.69
CA ALA A 130 4.84 -9.28 -5.64
C ALA A 130 5.25 -9.75 -4.24
N THR A 131 4.81 -9.08 -3.16
CA THR A 131 5.02 -9.55 -1.78
C THR A 131 4.41 -10.93 -1.58
N ALA A 132 3.14 -11.11 -1.97
CA ALA A 132 2.46 -12.40 -1.83
C ALA A 132 3.18 -13.52 -2.60
N VAL A 133 3.65 -13.25 -3.82
CA VAL A 133 4.42 -14.21 -4.63
C VAL A 133 5.76 -14.56 -3.98
N MET A 134 6.49 -13.59 -3.41
CA MET A 134 7.75 -13.87 -2.71
C MET A 134 7.55 -14.77 -1.48
N VAL A 135 6.47 -14.57 -0.73
CA VAL A 135 6.12 -15.42 0.41
C VAL A 135 5.67 -16.81 -0.07
N ALA A 136 4.77 -16.89 -1.06
CA ALA A 136 4.26 -18.18 -1.57
C ALA A 136 5.34 -19.06 -2.20
N SER A 137 6.38 -18.45 -2.78
CA SER A 137 7.54 -19.16 -3.34
C SER A 137 8.57 -19.58 -2.29
N GLY A 138 8.45 -19.12 -1.04
CA GLY A 138 9.46 -19.34 0.00
C GLY A 138 10.74 -18.52 -0.22
N LYS A 139 10.71 -17.51 -1.10
CA LYS A 139 11.86 -16.59 -1.28
C LYS A 139 12.12 -15.75 -0.02
N VAL A 140 11.04 -15.45 0.71
CA VAL A 140 11.07 -14.92 2.07
C VAL A 140 10.10 -15.73 2.93
N ASP A 141 10.36 -15.75 4.23
CA ASP A 141 9.53 -16.49 5.19
C ASP A 141 8.16 -15.83 5.38
N ALA A 142 8.13 -14.50 5.43
CA ALA A 142 6.94 -13.72 5.70
C ALA A 142 6.93 -12.36 4.98
N GLY A 143 5.77 -11.72 4.95
CA GLY A 143 5.63 -10.38 4.41
C GLY A 143 4.32 -9.71 4.80
N ALA A 144 4.19 -8.42 4.47
CA ALA A 144 2.97 -7.66 4.71
C ALA A 144 2.45 -7.00 3.43
N LEU A 145 1.13 -7.04 3.25
CA LEU A 145 0.44 -6.44 2.12
C LEU A 145 -0.95 -5.92 2.53
N ASN A 146 -1.59 -5.20 1.63
CA ASN A 146 -2.94 -4.71 1.85
C ASN A 146 -3.96 -5.89 1.81
N GLU A 147 -5.02 -5.82 2.61
CA GLU A 147 -6.02 -6.89 2.71
C GLU A 147 -6.78 -7.12 1.39
N GLN A 148 -7.19 -6.06 0.70
CA GLN A 148 -7.96 -6.19 -0.55
C GLN A 148 -7.20 -6.94 -1.67
N VAL A 149 -5.89 -6.76 -1.74
CA VAL A 149 -5.00 -7.43 -2.70
C VAL A 149 -4.81 -8.85 -2.26
N TRP A 150 -4.66 -9.14 -0.96
CA TRP A 150 -4.63 -10.50 -0.46
C TRP A 150 -5.88 -11.28 -0.87
N ASP A 151 -7.07 -10.73 -0.60
CA ASP A 151 -8.33 -11.37 -1.00
C ASP A 151 -8.43 -11.55 -2.52
N ARG A 152 -8.00 -10.54 -3.28
CA ARG A 152 -8.00 -10.59 -4.74
C ARG A 152 -7.07 -11.68 -5.27
N VAL A 153 -5.83 -11.78 -4.79
CA VAL A 153 -4.87 -12.79 -5.31
C VAL A 153 -5.29 -14.22 -4.94
N LEU A 154 -6.03 -14.40 -3.84
CA LEU A 154 -6.69 -15.68 -3.54
C LEU A 154 -7.86 -15.96 -4.49
N ALA A 155 -8.74 -14.98 -4.71
CA ALA A 155 -9.90 -15.13 -5.59
C ALA A 155 -9.50 -15.38 -7.05
N GLU A 156 -8.41 -14.77 -7.51
CA GLU A 156 -7.84 -14.97 -8.85
C GLU A 156 -7.04 -16.28 -8.98
N GLY A 157 -6.76 -16.98 -7.87
CA GLY A 157 -5.91 -18.19 -7.86
C GLY A 157 -4.42 -17.91 -8.09
N THR A 158 -4.00 -16.65 -8.00
CA THR A 158 -2.59 -16.24 -8.10
C THR A 158 -1.76 -16.82 -6.95
N ILE A 159 -2.36 -16.94 -5.76
CA ILE A 159 -1.75 -17.56 -4.58
C ILE A 159 -2.54 -18.81 -4.21
N ASP A 160 -1.82 -19.91 -4.02
CA ASP A 160 -2.36 -21.14 -3.45
C ASP A 160 -2.52 -20.98 -1.92
N PRO A 161 -3.75 -21.02 -1.37
CA PRO A 161 -3.98 -20.89 0.07
C PRO A 161 -3.35 -22.03 0.88
N ALA A 162 -2.95 -23.14 0.26
CA ALA A 162 -2.20 -24.20 0.94
C ALA A 162 -0.73 -23.82 1.19
N LYS A 163 -0.20 -22.77 0.54
CA LYS A 163 1.21 -22.35 0.65
C LYS A 163 1.44 -21.16 1.56
N VAL A 164 0.40 -20.36 1.80
CA VAL A 164 0.51 -19.09 2.52
C VAL A 164 -0.65 -18.94 3.49
N VAL A 165 -0.31 -18.54 4.71
CA VAL A 165 -1.24 -18.35 5.82
C VAL A 165 -1.17 -16.90 6.29
N VAL A 166 -2.32 -16.30 6.60
CA VAL A 166 -2.39 -15.04 7.34
C VAL A 166 -2.10 -15.33 8.81
N ILE A 167 -1.04 -14.73 9.34
CA ILE A 167 -0.64 -14.89 10.74
C ILE A 167 -1.17 -13.77 11.64
N TRP A 168 -1.51 -12.62 11.06
CA TRP A 168 -2.06 -11.48 11.77
C TRP A 168 -2.64 -10.44 10.81
N THR A 169 -3.63 -9.69 11.28
CA THR A 169 -4.19 -8.52 10.60
C THR A 169 -4.04 -7.32 11.52
N THR A 170 -3.57 -6.19 10.99
CA THR A 170 -3.36 -4.98 11.78
C THR A 170 -4.68 -4.45 12.35
N PRO A 171 -4.66 -3.64 13.43
CA PRO A 171 -5.73 -2.71 13.70
C PRO A 171 -6.02 -1.81 12.48
N ALA A 172 -7.23 -1.25 12.45
CA ALA A 172 -7.66 -0.36 11.38
C ALA A 172 -6.85 0.93 11.37
N PHE A 173 -6.57 1.46 10.17
CA PHE A 173 -6.00 2.78 9.95
C PHE A 173 -6.60 3.45 8.71
N VAL A 174 -6.38 4.75 8.56
CA VAL A 174 -6.83 5.51 7.38
C VAL A 174 -5.76 5.44 6.30
N ASP A 175 -6.13 5.12 5.06
CA ASP A 175 -5.17 5.02 3.95
C ASP A 175 -5.54 5.91 2.75
N TYR A 176 -6.15 5.33 1.71
CA TYR A 176 -6.19 5.98 0.41
C TYR A 176 -7.12 7.20 0.35
N THR A 177 -6.68 8.21 -0.39
CA THR A 177 -7.46 9.40 -0.70
C THR A 177 -7.17 9.86 -2.12
N TRP A 178 -8.20 10.31 -2.83
CA TRP A 178 -8.00 11.18 -3.97
C TRP A 178 -7.47 12.51 -3.48
N THR A 179 -6.35 12.93 -4.06
CA THR A 179 -5.65 14.17 -3.70
C THR A 179 -5.56 15.04 -4.94
N ALA A 180 -5.90 16.31 -4.82
CA ALA A 180 -5.74 17.31 -5.88
C ALA A 180 -4.65 18.31 -5.54
N ARG A 181 -4.07 18.95 -6.55
CA ARG A 181 -3.28 20.17 -6.33
C ARG A 181 -4.21 21.29 -5.87
N ALA A 182 -3.75 22.14 -4.94
CA ALA A 182 -4.54 23.30 -4.51
C ALA A 182 -4.81 24.30 -5.64
N ALA A 183 -3.95 24.30 -6.68
CA ALA A 183 -4.11 25.12 -7.88
C ALA A 183 -5.27 24.70 -8.79
N VAL A 184 -5.85 23.51 -8.61
CA VAL A 184 -7.06 23.10 -9.32
C VAL A 184 -8.22 23.95 -8.80
N PRO A 185 -9.06 24.54 -9.68
CA PRO A 185 -10.21 25.33 -9.26
C PRO A 185 -11.10 24.59 -8.26
N GLU A 186 -11.64 25.30 -7.27
CA GLU A 186 -12.42 24.71 -6.17
C GLU A 186 -13.70 24.02 -6.67
N ASP A 187 -14.37 24.61 -7.65
CA ASP A 187 -15.54 24.03 -8.33
C ASP A 187 -15.22 22.72 -9.06
N THR A 188 -13.97 22.54 -9.49
CA THR A 188 -13.47 21.30 -10.10
C THR A 188 -13.08 20.26 -9.04
N ARG A 189 -12.82 20.68 -7.80
CA ARG A 189 -12.44 19.82 -6.67
C ARG A 189 -13.63 19.37 -5.81
N ALA A 190 -14.76 20.07 -5.89
CA ALA A 190 -15.98 19.84 -5.10
C ALA A 190 -16.91 18.78 -5.72
#